data_AF-A0A7S3BEI8-F1
#
_entry.id   AF-A0A7S3BEI8-F1
#
_cell.length_a   1.000
_cell.length_b   1.000
_cell.length_c   1.000
_cell.angle_alpha   90.00
_cell.angle_beta   90.00
_cell.angle_gamma   90.00
#
_symmetry.space_group_name_H-M   'P 1'
#
loop_
_entity.id
_entity.type
_entity.pdbx_description
1 polymer ?
#
loop_
_entity_poly.entity_id
_entity_poly.type
_entity_poly.pdbx_seq_one_letter_code
_entity_poly.pdbx_strand_id
1 'polypeptide(L)'
;MGGGMGGNDLFDLAAPAPLAPQVSSMPRHVSASVGMQPPLAANRGRHSHSVDSGLDNLMGFDSGVSKPLARAPYATTSMEPDPFADPNEPAERRQLRLQKEAEKQAAINEKVDTLRAQQELIENNRERERDLEKTLKLRVQQWQKEKKNLRALLASLHEIAPKGEVEWKPMSLAELIDPSAVKKGYRKAILATHPDKRDPADIEAKVLAQLVFDALRDAWNAFQQSK
;
A
#
# COMPACT_ATOMS: atom_id res chain seq x y z
N MET A 1 -24.10 66.78 54.95
CA MET A 1 -22.82 67.38 54.50
C MET A 1 -21.99 66.27 53.88
N GLY A 2 -21.58 66.44 52.61
CA GLY A 2 -20.67 65.56 51.81
C GLY A 2 -21.29 64.22 51.41
N GLY A 3 -21.55 63.89 50.14
CA GLY A 3 -20.65 63.84 48.96
C GLY A 3 -20.30 62.35 48.75
N GLY A 4 -20.60 61.63 47.67
CA GLY A 4 -20.75 61.96 46.26
C GLY A 4 -19.53 61.41 45.50
N MET A 5 -19.65 60.23 44.87
CA MET A 5 -18.80 59.60 43.81
C MET A 5 -19.20 58.11 43.75
N GLY A 6 -19.65 57.47 42.68
CA GLY A 6 -19.37 57.66 41.25
C GLY A 6 -18.34 56.61 40.81
N GLY A 7 -18.73 55.61 40.01
CA GLY A 7 -17.79 54.68 39.37
C GLY A 7 -18.35 53.29 39.05
N ASN A 8 -19.11 53.19 37.94
CA ASN A 8 -19.21 51.96 37.16
C ASN A 8 -17.91 51.81 36.37
N ASP A 9 -17.27 50.65 36.46
CA ASP A 9 -16.20 50.11 35.60
C ASP A 9 -15.79 48.79 36.30
N LEU A 10 -15.50 47.65 35.69
CA LEU A 10 -15.11 47.31 34.34
C LEU A 10 -15.02 45.77 34.38
N PHE A 11 -15.52 45.12 33.33
CA PHE A 11 -15.32 43.69 33.10
C PHE A 11 -13.86 43.29 33.36
N ASP A 12 -13.63 42.41 34.34
CA ASP A 12 -12.35 41.70 34.44
C ASP A 12 -12.57 40.20 34.23
N LEU A 13 -11.88 39.73 33.19
CA LEU A 13 -11.89 38.40 32.64
C LEU A 13 -11.13 37.46 33.58
N ALA A 14 -11.80 36.44 34.12
CA ALA A 14 -11.13 35.24 34.62
C ALA A 14 -11.47 34.06 33.69
N ALA A 15 -10.89 34.08 32.49
CA ALA A 15 -10.83 32.91 31.63
C ALA A 15 -9.81 31.89 32.18
N PRO A 16 -10.10 30.58 32.10
CA PRO A 16 -9.27 29.53 32.68
C PRO A 16 -7.91 29.38 31.98
N ALA A 17 -6.87 29.17 32.78
CA ALA A 17 -5.49 29.00 32.34
C ALA A 17 -5.31 27.84 31.34
N PRO A 18 -4.50 28.02 30.28
CA PRO A 18 -4.21 26.97 29.30
C PRO A 18 -3.21 25.94 29.84
N LEU A 19 -3.51 24.68 29.55
CA LEU A 19 -2.72 23.47 29.77
C LEU A 19 -1.31 23.60 29.16
N ALA A 20 -0.28 23.43 29.99
CA ALA A 20 1.09 23.23 29.53
C ALA A 20 1.32 21.75 29.13
N PRO A 21 2.01 21.47 28.01
CA PRO A 21 2.37 20.10 27.62
C PRO A 21 3.58 19.61 28.43
N GLN A 22 3.39 18.55 29.22
CA GLN A 22 4.47 17.84 29.87
C GLN A 22 5.20 16.96 28.83
N VAL A 23 6.36 17.42 28.36
CA VAL A 23 7.31 16.61 27.60
C VAL A 23 8.16 15.82 28.60
N SER A 24 7.81 14.55 28.84
CA SER A 24 8.67 13.65 29.60
C SER A 24 9.64 12.94 28.67
N SER A 25 10.90 13.30 28.83
CA SER A 25 12.09 12.87 28.10
C SER A 25 12.38 11.38 28.31
N MET A 26 12.43 10.59 27.24
CA MET A 26 12.99 9.24 27.26
C MET A 26 14.51 9.30 27.06
N PRO A 27 15.31 8.52 27.83
CA PRO A 27 16.75 8.45 27.61
C PRO A 27 17.09 7.63 26.35
N ARG A 28 17.86 8.25 25.45
CA ARG A 28 18.53 7.61 24.32
C ARG A 28 19.68 6.73 24.82
N HIS A 29 19.62 5.43 24.56
CA HIS A 29 20.83 4.59 24.55
C HIS A 29 21.45 4.63 23.16
N VAL A 30 22.74 4.94 23.12
CA VAL A 30 23.59 5.03 21.94
C VAL A 30 24.70 3.98 22.07
N SER A 31 25.09 3.40 20.92
CA SER A 31 26.23 2.50 20.67
C SER A 31 25.92 1.00 20.85
N ALA A 32 26.34 0.06 20.00
CA ALA A 32 27.42 0.08 19.02
C ALA A 32 27.18 -0.94 17.89
N SER A 33 27.82 -0.63 16.76
CA SER A 33 27.96 -1.42 15.54
C SER A 33 28.62 -2.79 15.77
N VAL A 34 28.02 -3.86 15.25
CA VAL A 34 28.74 -5.04 14.74
C VAL A 34 28.10 -5.46 13.43
N GLY A 35 28.80 -5.21 12.33
CA GLY A 35 28.45 -5.74 11.01
C GLY A 35 28.82 -7.21 10.90
N MET A 36 27.86 -8.04 10.48
CA MET A 36 28.14 -9.40 10.01
C MET A 36 27.77 -9.46 8.53
N GLN A 37 28.81 -9.44 7.69
CA GLN A 37 28.73 -9.66 6.26
C GLN A 37 28.43 -11.14 5.98
N PRO A 38 27.63 -11.49 4.96
CA PRO A 38 27.61 -12.84 4.42
C PRO A 38 28.79 -13.03 3.43
N PRO A 39 29.51 -14.16 3.44
CA PRO A 39 30.58 -14.38 2.49
C PRO A 39 30.04 -14.70 1.09
N LEU A 40 30.51 -13.94 0.11
CA LEU A 40 30.50 -14.27 -1.31
C LEU A 40 31.38 -15.49 -1.56
N ALA A 41 30.79 -16.58 -2.06
CA ALA A 41 31.52 -17.66 -2.72
C ALA A 41 31.06 -17.72 -4.18
N ALA A 42 31.90 -17.19 -5.07
CA ALA A 42 31.74 -17.34 -6.51
C ALA A 42 32.43 -18.63 -6.99
N ASN A 43 31.65 -19.41 -7.74
CA ASN A 43 32.04 -20.13 -8.96
C ASN A 43 32.86 -21.44 -8.83
N ARG A 44 32.23 -22.56 -9.21
CA ARG A 44 32.59 -23.35 -10.42
C ARG A 44 31.64 -24.53 -10.60
N GLY A 45 31.17 -24.71 -11.83
CA GLY A 45 30.19 -25.73 -12.19
C GLY A 45 30.69 -27.17 -12.09
N ARG A 46 29.73 -28.09 -12.07
CA ARG A 46 29.89 -29.41 -12.67
C ARG A 46 28.53 -30.05 -12.91
N HIS A 47 28.27 -30.35 -14.18
CA HIS A 47 27.24 -31.31 -14.57
C HIS A 47 27.77 -32.71 -14.25
N SER A 48 26.97 -33.55 -13.59
CA SER A 48 27.13 -35.00 -13.70
C SER A 48 25.82 -35.71 -13.34
N HIS A 49 25.27 -36.38 -14.35
CA HIS A 49 24.48 -37.60 -14.21
C HIS A 49 25.12 -38.55 -13.18
N SER A 50 24.30 -39.18 -12.34
CA SER A 50 24.56 -40.55 -11.90
C SER A 50 23.25 -41.21 -11.52
N VAL A 51 23.00 -42.32 -12.20
CA VAL A 51 22.10 -43.39 -11.78
C VAL A 51 22.55 -43.92 -10.42
N ASP A 52 21.60 -44.33 -9.58
CA ASP A 52 21.85 -45.45 -8.69
C ASP A 52 20.57 -46.24 -8.49
N SER A 53 20.65 -47.49 -8.90
CA SER A 53 19.63 -48.50 -8.84
C SER A 53 20.02 -49.44 -7.70
N GLY A 54 19.06 -49.75 -6.83
CA GLY A 54 19.06 -50.99 -6.06
C GLY A 54 19.85 -50.97 -4.75
N LEU A 55 19.12 -51.12 -3.65
CA LEU A 55 19.39 -52.18 -2.68
C LEU A 55 18.14 -52.37 -1.80
N ASP A 56 17.36 -53.34 -2.24
CA ASP A 56 16.61 -54.35 -1.49
C ASP A 56 16.21 -54.10 -0.02
N ASN A 57 14.89 -53.98 0.15
CA ASN A 57 14.06 -55.04 0.74
C ASN A 57 14.57 -55.69 2.05
N LEU A 58 14.03 -55.25 3.20
CA LEU A 58 14.08 -56.01 4.44
C LEU A 58 12.80 -55.85 5.27
N MET A 59 11.95 -56.90 5.18
CA MET A 59 10.75 -57.23 5.99
C MET A 59 9.57 -56.24 5.85
N GLY A 60 8.37 -56.60 5.43
CA GLY A 60 7.68 -57.87 5.20
C GLY A 60 6.18 -57.58 5.28
N PHE A 61 5.37 -58.28 4.47
CA PHE A 61 3.92 -58.41 4.57
C PHE A 61 3.02 -57.45 3.76
N ASP A 62 2.62 -57.98 2.59
CA ASP A 62 1.26 -58.06 2.03
C ASP A 62 0.49 -56.81 1.54
N SER A 63 0.66 -56.56 0.24
CA SER A 63 -0.38 -56.39 -0.79
C SER A 63 -1.81 -56.04 -0.37
N GLY A 64 -2.22 -54.80 -0.60
CA GLY A 64 -3.65 -54.46 -0.62
C GLY A 64 -3.95 -52.99 -0.91
N VAL A 65 -4.16 -52.67 -2.20
CA VAL A 65 -4.96 -51.55 -2.76
C VAL A 65 -5.10 -50.28 -1.91
N SER A 66 -4.58 -49.13 -2.36
CA SER A 66 -5.13 -47.83 -1.95
C SER A 66 -4.86 -46.67 -2.92
N LYS A 67 -5.94 -45.92 -3.16
CA LYS A 67 -6.14 -44.68 -3.92
C LYS A 67 -5.09 -43.57 -3.65
N PRO A 68 -4.89 -42.63 -4.59
CA PRO A 68 -4.18 -41.39 -4.28
C PRO A 68 -5.04 -40.56 -3.32
N LEU A 69 -4.58 -40.38 -2.08
CA LEU A 69 -5.23 -39.50 -1.12
C LEU A 69 -5.03 -38.04 -1.60
N ALA A 70 -6.10 -37.42 -2.07
CA ALA A 70 -6.13 -36.00 -2.36
C ALA A 70 -5.77 -35.22 -1.09
N ARG A 71 -4.79 -34.32 -1.20
CA ARG A 71 -4.41 -33.39 -0.13
C ARG A 71 -5.58 -32.47 0.15
N ALA A 72 -6.35 -32.75 1.20
CA ALA A 72 -7.53 -31.99 1.59
C ALA A 72 -7.13 -30.52 1.91
N PRO A 73 -7.68 -29.51 1.21
CA PRO A 73 -7.37 -28.11 1.44
C PRO A 73 -8.25 -27.53 2.55
N TYR A 74 -8.27 -28.15 3.72
CA TYR A 74 -8.79 -27.58 4.96
C TYR A 74 -8.42 -28.54 6.09
N ALA A 75 -7.28 -28.31 6.73
CA ALA A 75 -7.18 -28.67 8.15
C ALA A 75 -8.15 -27.73 8.87
N THR A 76 -9.43 -28.11 8.88
CA THR A 76 -10.40 -27.52 9.79
C THR A 76 -9.82 -27.71 11.18
N THR A 77 -9.39 -26.62 11.82
CA THR A 77 -9.20 -26.62 13.27
C THR A 77 -10.60 -26.64 13.87
N SER A 78 -11.31 -27.74 13.67
CA SER A 78 -12.60 -27.95 14.28
C SER A 78 -12.38 -27.95 15.78
N MET A 79 -13.19 -27.17 16.48
CA MET A 79 -13.43 -27.22 17.92
C MET A 79 -14.12 -28.56 18.30
N GLU A 80 -13.76 -29.64 17.62
CA GLU A 80 -14.23 -30.99 17.88
C GLU A 80 -13.19 -31.63 18.79
N PRO A 81 -13.59 -32.30 19.89
CA PRO A 81 -12.64 -33.07 20.68
C PRO A 81 -11.97 -34.06 19.74
N ASP A 82 -10.62 -34.10 19.74
CA ASP A 82 -9.87 -35.07 18.96
C ASP A 82 -10.51 -36.45 19.12
N PRO A 83 -10.98 -37.09 18.03
CA PRO A 83 -11.64 -38.40 18.12
C PRO A 83 -10.69 -39.51 18.60
N PHE A 84 -9.40 -39.20 18.75
CA PHE A 84 -8.34 -40.03 19.31
C PHE A 84 -7.95 -39.65 20.76
N ALA A 85 -8.72 -38.78 21.43
CA ALA A 85 -8.50 -38.48 22.84
C ALA A 85 -8.89 -39.70 23.69
N ASP A 86 -7.94 -40.24 24.47
CA ASP A 86 -8.18 -41.41 25.30
C ASP A 86 -9.24 -41.09 26.39
N PRO A 87 -10.33 -41.87 26.50
CA PRO A 87 -11.39 -41.61 27.48
C PRO A 87 -10.93 -41.59 28.95
N ASN A 88 -9.76 -42.17 29.25
CA ASN A 88 -9.18 -42.29 30.60
C ASN A 88 -7.96 -41.38 30.84
N GLU A 89 -7.82 -40.26 30.11
CA GLU A 89 -6.73 -39.30 30.35
C GLU A 89 -6.79 -38.69 31.77
N PRO A 90 -5.65 -38.59 32.50
CA PRO A 90 -5.59 -37.87 33.77
C PRO A 90 -5.91 -36.39 33.59
N ALA A 91 -6.65 -35.81 34.54
CA ALA A 91 -7.20 -34.46 34.45
C ALA A 91 -6.15 -33.38 34.12
N GLU A 92 -4.92 -33.53 34.61
CA GLU A 92 -3.80 -32.60 34.36
C GLU A 92 -3.37 -32.55 32.88
N ARG A 93 -3.33 -33.70 32.20
CA ARG A 93 -2.97 -33.77 30.78
C ARG A 93 -4.04 -33.11 29.91
N ARG A 94 -5.32 -33.28 30.28
CA ARG A 94 -6.47 -32.64 29.62
C ARG A 94 -6.41 -31.12 29.76
N GLN A 95 -6.09 -30.62 30.95
CA GLN A 95 -5.94 -29.18 31.19
C GLN A 95 -4.78 -28.58 30.38
N LEU A 96 -3.64 -29.27 30.30
CA LEU A 96 -2.50 -28.82 29.49
C LEU A 96 -2.82 -28.77 27.99
N ARG A 97 -3.63 -29.69 27.47
CA ARG A 97 -4.09 -29.66 26.07
C ARG A 97 -4.98 -28.45 25.80
N LEU A 98 -5.99 -28.23 26.64
CA LEU A 98 -6.90 -27.09 26.52
C LEU A 98 -6.15 -25.75 26.62
N GLN A 99 -5.15 -25.66 27.50
CA GLN A 99 -4.30 -24.47 27.61
C GLN A 99 -3.52 -24.21 26.31
N LYS A 100 -2.86 -25.23 25.75
CA LYS A 100 -2.13 -25.09 24.47
C LYS A 100 -3.04 -24.74 23.30
N GLU A 101 -4.24 -25.31 23.27
CA GLU A 101 -5.25 -24.99 22.25
C GLU A 101 -5.76 -23.56 22.41
N ALA A 102 -6.03 -23.10 23.64
CA ALA A 102 -6.43 -21.73 23.93
C ALA A 102 -5.31 -20.73 23.57
N GLU A 103 -4.05 -21.03 23.90
CA GLU A 103 -2.88 -20.23 23.51
C GLU A 103 -2.74 -20.15 21.99
N LYS A 104 -2.89 -21.29 21.30
CA LYS A 104 -2.85 -21.35 19.84
C LYS A 104 -4.00 -20.56 19.22
N GLN A 105 -5.21 -20.68 19.76
CA GLN A 105 -6.38 -19.91 19.31
C GLN A 105 -6.19 -18.41 19.57
N ALA A 106 -5.63 -18.02 20.72
CA ALA A 106 -5.32 -16.63 21.02
C ALA A 106 -4.29 -16.06 20.05
N ALA A 107 -3.22 -16.80 19.75
CA ALA A 107 -2.20 -16.39 18.77
C ALA A 107 -2.78 -16.28 17.34
N ILE A 108 -3.70 -17.19 16.97
CA ILE A 108 -4.41 -17.11 15.69
C ILE A 108 -5.32 -15.88 15.65
N ASN A 109 -6.09 -15.62 16.71
CA ASN A 109 -7.01 -14.50 16.79
C ASN A 109 -6.25 -13.15 16.73
N GLU A 110 -5.16 -13.01 17.49
CA GLU A 110 -4.29 -11.83 17.41
C GLU A 110 -3.77 -11.63 15.98
N LYS A 111 -3.29 -12.71 15.33
CA LYS A 111 -2.82 -12.61 13.95
C LYS A 111 -3.95 -12.20 13.00
N VAL A 112 -5.15 -12.75 13.16
CA VAL A 112 -6.33 -12.38 12.37
C VAL A 112 -6.70 -10.92 12.59
N ASP A 113 -6.65 -10.41 13.82
CA ASP A 113 -6.98 -9.03 14.13
C ASP A 113 -5.95 -8.05 13.53
N THR A 114 -4.66 -8.38 13.56
CA THR A 114 -3.64 -7.58 12.86
C THR A 114 -3.87 -7.53 11.34
N LEU A 115 -4.28 -8.65 10.74
CA LEU A 115 -4.59 -8.72 9.31
C LEU A 115 -5.86 -7.93 8.96
N ARG A 116 -6.89 -8.01 9.80
CA ARG A 116 -8.13 -7.22 9.64
C ARG A 116 -7.83 -5.73 9.72
N ALA A 117 -7.08 -5.28 10.73
CA ALA A 117 -6.69 -3.88 10.86
C ALA A 117 -5.89 -3.38 9.64
N GLN A 118 -4.98 -4.21 9.10
CA GLN A 118 -4.26 -3.89 7.86
C GLN A 118 -5.20 -3.79 6.66
N GLN A 119 -6.16 -4.70 6.53
CA GLN A 119 -7.14 -4.69 5.44
C GLN A 119 -8.05 -3.46 5.51
N GLU A 120 -8.57 -3.12 6.68
CA GLU A 120 -9.40 -1.93 6.89
C GLU A 120 -8.67 -0.64 6.50
N LEU A 121 -7.38 -0.52 6.85
CA LEU A 121 -6.55 0.61 6.44
C LEU A 121 -6.38 0.69 4.91
N ILE A 122 -6.20 -0.46 4.25
CA ILE A 122 -6.08 -0.52 2.78
C ILE A 122 -7.41 -0.16 2.13
N GLU A 123 -8.53 -0.71 2.63
CA GLU A 123 -9.86 -0.45 2.10
C GLU A 123 -10.29 1.02 2.28
N ASN A 124 -10.02 1.60 3.44
CA ASN A 124 -10.31 3.02 3.70
C ASN A 124 -9.52 3.93 2.75
N ASN A 125 -8.24 3.64 2.52
CA ASN A 125 -7.44 4.38 1.54
C ASN A 125 -7.98 4.21 0.12
N ARG A 126 -8.39 2.99 -0.27
CA ARG A 126 -9.02 2.74 -1.58
C ARG A 126 -10.37 3.43 -1.75
N GLU A 127 -11.15 3.54 -0.69
CA GLU A 127 -12.43 4.25 -0.74
C GLU A 127 -12.22 5.75 -0.95
N ARG A 128 -11.30 6.36 -0.20
CA ARG A 128 -10.86 7.73 -0.42
C ARG A 128 -10.36 7.92 -1.85
N GLU A 129 -9.52 7.01 -2.34
CA GLU A 129 -9.02 7.01 -3.72
C GLU A 129 -10.18 7.02 -4.74
N ARG A 130 -11.18 6.15 -4.57
CA ARG A 130 -12.34 6.06 -5.48
C ARG A 130 -13.18 7.34 -5.50
N ASP A 131 -13.41 7.96 -4.35
CA ASP A 131 -14.23 9.18 -4.30
C ASP A 131 -13.50 10.38 -4.88
N LEU A 132 -12.20 10.50 -4.59
CA LEU A 132 -11.33 11.48 -5.23
C LEU A 132 -11.23 11.23 -6.73
N GLU A 133 -11.09 9.98 -7.17
CA GLU A 133 -11.03 9.63 -8.59
C GLU A 133 -12.27 10.11 -9.34
N LYS A 134 -13.49 9.92 -8.82
CA LYS A 134 -14.70 10.39 -9.50
C LYS A 134 -14.66 11.89 -9.79
N THR A 135 -14.30 12.69 -8.79
CA THR A 135 -14.27 14.15 -8.94
C THR A 135 -13.13 14.61 -9.85
N LEU A 136 -11.94 14.04 -9.71
CA LEU A 136 -10.78 14.35 -10.53
C LEU A 136 -10.97 13.89 -11.98
N LYS A 137 -11.57 12.72 -12.19
CA LYS A 137 -11.90 12.19 -13.51
C LYS A 137 -12.88 13.08 -14.25
N LEU A 138 -13.92 13.59 -13.59
CA LEU A 138 -14.82 14.57 -14.19
C LEU A 138 -14.07 15.84 -14.61
N ARG A 139 -13.18 16.36 -13.75
CA ARG A 139 -12.34 17.52 -14.07
C ARG A 139 -11.43 17.27 -15.27
N VAL A 140 -10.75 16.12 -15.32
CA VAL A 140 -9.87 15.73 -16.44
C VAL A 140 -10.67 15.50 -17.73
N GLN A 141 -11.84 14.86 -17.65
CA GLN A 141 -12.72 14.66 -18.79
C GLN A 141 -13.25 15.98 -19.35
N GLN A 142 -13.61 16.93 -18.49
CA GLN A 142 -14.02 18.26 -18.92
C GLN A 142 -12.88 18.99 -19.62
N TRP A 143 -11.68 18.96 -19.02
CA TRP A 143 -10.46 19.50 -19.63
C TRP A 143 -10.15 18.86 -20.98
N GLN A 144 -10.33 17.55 -21.12
CA GLN A 144 -10.16 16.82 -22.40
C GLN A 144 -11.24 17.20 -23.43
N LYS A 145 -12.50 17.29 -23.00
CA LYS A 145 -13.65 17.56 -23.86
C LYS A 145 -13.61 18.97 -24.45
N GLU A 146 -13.14 19.94 -23.67
CA GLU A 146 -12.94 21.31 -24.12
C GLU A 146 -11.81 21.44 -25.16
N LYS A 147 -10.88 20.47 -25.24
CA LYS A 147 -9.64 20.57 -26.02
C LYS A 147 -9.27 19.23 -26.69
N LYS A 148 -9.99 18.84 -27.76
CA LYS A 148 -9.77 17.56 -28.49
C LYS A 148 -8.39 17.42 -29.15
N ASN A 149 -7.69 18.52 -29.40
CA ASN A 149 -6.42 18.51 -30.12
C ASN A 149 -5.24 18.39 -29.14
N LEU A 150 -4.34 17.43 -29.39
CA LEU A 150 -3.12 17.23 -28.60
C LEU A 150 -2.35 18.54 -28.33
N ARG A 151 -2.27 19.44 -29.31
CA ARG A 151 -1.62 20.75 -29.17
C ARG A 151 -2.25 21.61 -28.07
N ALA A 152 -3.58 21.63 -28.01
CA ALA A 152 -4.33 22.37 -27.01
C ALA A 152 -4.13 21.76 -25.61
N LEU A 153 -4.14 20.42 -25.50
CA LEU A 153 -3.87 19.71 -24.25
C LEU A 153 -2.46 20.00 -23.72
N LEU A 154 -1.44 20.01 -24.59
CA LEU A 154 -0.08 20.37 -24.18
C LEU A 154 0.02 21.82 -23.71
N ALA A 155 -0.67 22.75 -24.37
CA ALA A 155 -0.69 24.15 -23.95
C ALA A 155 -1.37 24.33 -22.57
N SER A 156 -2.47 23.63 -22.31
CA SER A 156 -3.25 23.74 -21.06
C SER A 156 -2.90 22.73 -19.98
N LEU A 157 -1.83 21.96 -20.15
CA LEU A 157 -1.41 20.97 -19.15
C LEU A 157 -1.07 21.64 -17.82
N HIS A 158 -0.60 22.91 -17.84
CA HIS A 158 -0.29 23.68 -16.64
C HIS A 158 -1.50 23.92 -15.70
N GLU A 159 -2.74 23.88 -16.20
CA GLU A 159 -3.96 24.09 -15.41
C GLU A 159 -4.34 22.86 -14.55
N ILE A 160 -3.88 21.67 -14.99
CA ILE A 160 -4.27 20.38 -14.40
C ILE A 160 -3.09 19.53 -13.96
N ALA A 161 -1.86 19.92 -14.31
CA ALA A 161 -0.66 19.21 -13.93
C ALA A 161 -0.55 19.15 -12.40
N PRO A 162 -0.44 17.94 -11.81
CA PRO A 162 -0.19 17.83 -10.39
C PRO A 162 1.16 18.48 -10.06
N LYS A 163 1.15 19.41 -9.10
CA LYS A 163 2.37 20.07 -8.60
C LYS A 163 3.35 18.98 -8.14
N GLY A 164 4.58 19.03 -8.62
CA GLY A 164 5.62 18.04 -8.29
C GLY A 164 6.99 18.49 -8.77
N GLU A 165 7.99 17.64 -8.61
CA GLU A 165 9.40 17.97 -8.92
C GLU A 165 9.65 18.36 -10.38
N VAL A 166 8.88 17.79 -11.31
CA VAL A 166 9.02 18.11 -12.73
C VAL A 166 8.15 19.32 -13.06
N GLU A 167 8.78 20.49 -13.11
CA GLU A 167 8.12 21.74 -13.49
C GLU A 167 7.71 21.71 -14.97
N TRP A 168 6.39 21.77 -15.21
CA TRP A 168 5.87 21.91 -16.57
C TRP A 168 5.97 23.36 -17.02
N LYS A 169 6.86 23.64 -17.98
CA LYS A 169 6.90 24.94 -18.62
C LYS A 169 5.67 25.11 -19.53
N PRO A 170 4.84 26.16 -19.34
CA PRO A 170 3.73 26.43 -20.23
C PRO A 170 4.26 26.69 -21.65
N MET A 171 3.75 25.93 -22.62
CA MET A 171 4.07 26.08 -24.04
C MET A 171 2.95 26.84 -24.74
N SER A 172 3.31 27.79 -25.58
CA SER A 172 2.35 28.49 -26.44
C SER A 172 1.98 27.63 -27.64
N LEU A 173 0.76 27.78 -28.17
CA LEU A 173 0.31 27.13 -29.40
C LEU A 173 1.24 27.45 -30.60
N ALA A 174 1.90 28.61 -30.59
CA ALA A 174 2.85 29.01 -31.62
C ALA A 174 4.09 28.09 -31.70
N GLU A 175 4.54 27.54 -30.57
CA GLU A 175 5.69 26.62 -30.52
C GLU A 175 5.31 25.19 -30.92
N LEU A 176 4.00 24.90 -31.01
CA LEU A 176 3.43 23.57 -31.25
C LEU A 176 2.92 23.39 -32.70
N ILE A 177 3.33 24.27 -33.63
CA ILE A 177 2.94 24.19 -35.04
C ILE A 177 3.61 22.99 -35.73
N ASP A 178 4.88 22.73 -35.42
CA ASP A 178 5.63 21.64 -36.05
C ASP A 178 5.35 20.29 -35.39
N PRO A 179 5.13 19.21 -36.18
CA PRO A 179 4.90 17.87 -35.63
C PRO A 179 6.09 17.37 -34.79
N SER A 180 7.31 17.80 -35.14
CA SER A 180 8.53 17.51 -34.37
C SER A 180 8.54 18.19 -33.00
N ALA A 181 8.03 19.43 -32.90
CA ALA A 181 7.89 20.14 -31.64
C ALA A 181 6.81 19.51 -30.76
N VAL A 182 5.66 19.12 -31.34
CA VAL A 182 4.60 18.38 -30.64
C VAL A 182 5.13 17.07 -30.04
N LYS A 183 5.92 16.29 -30.79
CA LYS A 183 6.55 15.05 -30.27
C LYS A 183 7.52 15.31 -29.11
N LYS A 184 8.24 16.44 -29.11
CA LYS A 184 9.13 16.83 -28.01
C LYS A 184 8.31 17.25 -26.78
N GLY A 185 7.26 18.05 -26.98
CA GLY A 185 6.33 18.47 -25.92
C GLY A 185 5.63 17.28 -25.26
N TYR A 186 5.10 16.35 -26.06
CA TYR A 186 4.44 15.14 -25.57
C TYR A 186 5.37 14.28 -24.69
N ARG A 187 6.61 14.04 -25.10
CA ARG A 187 7.58 13.28 -24.30
C ARG A 187 7.85 13.92 -22.95
N LYS A 188 7.97 15.25 -22.91
CA LYS A 188 8.12 16.00 -21.64
C LYS A 188 6.87 15.88 -20.78
N ALA A 189 5.68 15.92 -21.38
CA ALA A 189 4.41 15.86 -20.67
C ALA A 189 4.25 14.53 -19.94
N ILE A 190 4.46 13.42 -20.66
CA ILE A 190 4.42 12.05 -20.10
C ILE A 190 5.40 11.89 -18.93
N LEU A 191 6.61 12.46 -19.01
CA LEU A 191 7.57 12.41 -17.92
C LEU A 191 7.17 13.24 -16.69
N ALA A 192 6.43 14.34 -16.90
CA ALA A 192 5.94 15.20 -15.82
C ALA A 192 4.69 14.62 -15.15
N THR A 193 3.81 13.97 -15.93
CA THR A 193 2.57 13.38 -15.44
C THR A 193 2.71 11.89 -15.13
N HIS A 194 3.94 11.39 -14.94
CA HIS A 194 4.16 9.98 -14.66
C HIS A 194 3.78 9.66 -13.19
N PRO A 195 2.91 8.66 -12.93
CA PRO A 195 2.44 8.34 -11.58
C PRO A 195 3.54 7.78 -10.66
N ASP A 196 4.61 7.19 -11.21
CA ASP A 196 5.73 6.63 -10.44
C ASP A 196 6.59 7.71 -9.76
N LYS A 197 6.62 8.93 -10.32
CA LYS A 197 7.35 10.06 -9.73
C LYS A 197 6.56 10.78 -8.64
N ARG A 198 5.41 10.23 -8.26
CA ARG A 198 4.51 10.81 -7.25
C ARG A 198 4.66 10.03 -5.97
N ASP A 199 4.70 10.76 -4.87
CA ASP A 199 4.81 10.16 -3.56
C ASP A 199 3.63 9.20 -3.32
N PRO A 200 3.87 7.99 -2.81
CA PRO A 200 2.81 7.04 -2.53
C PRO A 200 1.84 7.53 -1.43
N ALA A 201 2.23 8.58 -0.70
CA ALA A 201 1.40 9.23 0.30
C ALA A 201 0.36 10.18 -0.31
N ASP A 202 0.61 10.74 -1.50
CA ASP A 202 -0.32 11.65 -2.18
C ASP A 202 -1.17 10.89 -3.20
N ILE A 203 -2.24 10.28 -2.69
CA ILE A 203 -3.20 9.49 -3.48
C ILE A 203 -3.87 10.38 -4.54
N GLU A 204 -4.20 11.63 -4.20
CA GLU A 204 -4.85 12.57 -5.12
C GLU A 204 -3.97 12.88 -6.34
N ALA A 205 -2.70 13.23 -6.09
CA ALA A 205 -1.77 13.53 -7.17
C ALA A 205 -1.47 12.31 -8.05
N LYS A 206 -1.41 11.11 -7.47
CA LYS A 206 -1.22 9.86 -8.22
C LYS A 206 -2.40 9.56 -9.15
N VAL A 207 -3.62 9.64 -8.63
CA VAL A 207 -4.84 9.43 -9.42
C VAL A 207 -4.95 10.47 -10.53
N LEU A 208 -4.72 11.75 -10.21
CA LEU A 208 -4.73 12.82 -11.20
C LEU A 208 -3.67 12.59 -12.29
N ALA A 209 -2.45 12.22 -11.91
CA ALA A 209 -1.36 11.93 -12.84
C ALA A 209 -1.72 10.78 -13.79
N GLN A 210 -2.29 9.68 -13.28
CA GLN A 210 -2.75 8.55 -14.09
C GLN A 210 -3.81 8.98 -15.11
N LEU A 211 -4.84 9.72 -14.68
CA LEU A 211 -5.92 10.17 -15.55
C LEU A 211 -5.41 11.11 -16.67
N VAL A 212 -4.52 12.05 -16.32
CA VAL A 212 -3.92 12.97 -17.30
C VAL A 212 -2.99 12.22 -18.26
N PHE A 213 -2.23 11.25 -17.77
CA PHE A 213 -1.34 10.41 -18.58
C PHE A 213 -2.13 9.64 -19.64
N ASP A 214 -3.23 9.00 -19.25
CA ASP A 214 -4.08 8.24 -20.17
C ASP A 214 -4.71 9.17 -21.22
N ALA A 215 -5.23 10.34 -20.81
CA ALA A 215 -5.78 11.33 -21.73
C ALA A 215 -4.74 11.85 -22.76
N LEU A 216 -3.49 12.08 -22.33
CA LEU A 216 -2.40 12.48 -23.21
C LEU A 216 -2.04 11.37 -24.20
N ARG A 217 -2.03 10.11 -23.76
CA ARG A 217 -1.75 8.94 -24.61
C ARG A 217 -2.81 8.79 -25.70
N ASP A 218 -4.08 8.92 -25.33
CA ASP A 218 -5.19 8.83 -26.30
C ASP A 218 -5.12 9.95 -27.33
N ALA A 219 -4.86 11.19 -26.90
CA ALA A 219 -4.70 12.32 -27.81
C ALA A 219 -3.47 12.16 -28.73
N TRP A 220 -2.38 11.58 -28.24
CA TRP A 220 -1.21 11.25 -29.04
C TRP A 220 -1.53 10.20 -30.11
N ASN A 221 -2.25 9.15 -29.75
CA ASN A 221 -2.68 8.12 -30.70
C ASN A 221 -3.58 8.71 -31.80
N ALA A 222 -4.55 9.55 -31.44
CA ALA A 222 -5.38 10.26 -32.40
C ALA A 222 -4.54 11.16 -33.33
N PHE A 223 -3.54 11.87 -32.79
CA PHE A 223 -2.63 12.70 -33.59
C PHE A 223 -1.75 11.88 -34.55
N GLN A 224 -1.32 10.68 -34.15
CA GLN A 224 -0.58 9.76 -35.04
C GLN A 224 -1.48 9.21 -36.16
N GLN A 225 -2.76 8.96 -35.88
CA GLN A 225 -3.73 8.46 -36.87
C GLN A 225 -4.16 9.53 -37.87
N SER A 226 -4.19 10.80 -37.46
CA SER A 226 -4.53 11.93 -38.34
C SER A 226 -3.37 12.42 -39.21
N LYS A 227 -2.19 11.78 -39.12
CA LYS A 227 -0.95 12.20 -39.78
C LYS A 227 -0.72 11.47 -41.09
#